data_AF-A0AAW7YJH5-F1
#
_entry.id   AF-A0AAW7YJH5-F1
#
_cell.length_a   1.000
_cell.length_b   1.000
_cell.length_c   1.000
_cell.angle_alpha   90.00
_cell.angle_beta   90.00
_cell.angle_gamma   90.00
#
_symmetry.space_group_name_H-M   'P 1'
#
loop_
_entity.id
_entity.type
_entity.pdbx_description
1 polymer ?
#
loop_
_entity_poly.entity_id
_entity_poly.type
_entity_poly.pdbx_seq_one_letter_code
_entity_poly.pdbx_strand_id
1 'polypeptide(L)'
;MLTIRRLMSKYVPGMLTCKEIDSFLYDFHENQLSYIECLKFKLHLSMCKECKNYVRKYENTIRISQAEFTNAEPAKKVPEELIKAILKSRTKK
;
A
#
# COMPACT_ATOMS: atom_id res chain seq x y z
N MET A 1 10.36 21.33 -11.46
CA MET A 1 9.55 21.20 -10.23
C MET A 1 10.24 20.25 -9.23
N LEU A 2 11.53 20.44 -8.94
CA LEU A 2 12.35 19.55 -8.08
C LEU A 2 12.58 20.12 -6.67
N THR A 3 12.10 21.33 -6.39
CA THR A 3 12.46 22.14 -5.22
C THR A 3 11.62 21.83 -3.98
N ILE A 4 10.36 21.41 -4.11
CA ILE A 4 9.47 21.19 -2.95
C ILE A 4 9.83 19.90 -2.19
N ARG A 5 10.21 18.83 -2.90
CA ARG A 5 10.56 17.51 -2.34
C ARG A 5 11.61 17.57 -1.24
N ARG A 6 12.62 18.44 -1.38
CA ARG A 6 13.74 18.55 -0.45
C ARG A 6 13.48 19.52 0.70
N LEU A 7 12.56 20.47 0.50
CA LEU A 7 12.19 21.46 1.51
C LEU A 7 11.28 20.83 2.58
N MET A 8 10.25 20.07 2.18
CA MET A 8 9.26 19.54 3.13
C MET A 8 9.87 18.62 4.21
N SER A 9 10.74 17.69 3.83
CA SER A 9 11.39 16.76 4.77
C SER A 9 12.45 17.43 5.66
N LYS A 10 13.01 18.56 5.22
CA LYS A 10 14.10 19.23 5.94
C LYS A 10 13.58 20.23 6.99
N TYR A 11 12.37 20.75 6.82
CA TYR A 11 11.84 21.85 7.65
C TYR A 11 10.61 21.49 8.49
N VAL A 12 10.02 20.29 8.34
CA VAL A 12 8.90 19.83 9.17
C VAL A 12 9.32 18.60 9.99
N PRO A 13 9.66 18.78 11.28
CA PRO A 13 10.01 17.66 12.16
C PRO A 13 8.87 16.63 12.24
N GLY A 14 9.19 15.35 12.04
CA GLY A 14 8.23 14.25 12.10
C GLY A 14 7.38 14.02 10.85
N MET A 15 7.64 14.78 9.77
CA MET A 15 7.02 14.59 8.45
C MET A 15 7.71 13.47 7.67
N LEU A 16 6.93 12.60 7.02
CA LEU A 16 7.48 11.56 6.16
C LEU A 16 8.18 12.16 4.95
N THR A 17 9.29 11.55 4.56
CA THR A 17 9.98 11.78 3.30
C THR A 17 9.32 10.99 2.17
N CYS A 18 9.54 11.42 0.92
CA CYS A 18 9.06 10.65 -0.23
C CYS A 18 9.61 9.22 -0.28
N LYS A 19 10.78 8.96 0.33
CA LYS A 19 11.36 7.62 0.42
C LYS A 19 10.62 6.76 1.44
N GLU A 20 10.24 7.35 2.58
CA GLU A 20 9.45 6.64 3.60
C GLU A 20 8.03 6.35 3.11
N ILE A 21 7.44 7.20 2.25
CA ILE A 21 6.17 6.89 1.61
C ILE A 21 6.24 5.57 0.84
N ASP A 22 7.33 5.32 0.12
CA ASP A 22 7.53 4.07 -0.61
C ASP A 22 7.56 2.85 0.33
N SER A 23 8.24 2.96 1.48
CA SER A 23 8.26 1.87 2.47
C SER A 23 6.90 1.62 3.14
N PHE A 24 6.04 2.64 3.24
CA PHE A 24 4.71 2.50 3.86
C PHE A 24 3.61 2.09 2.87
N LEU A 25 3.89 1.99 1.57
CA LEU A 25 2.88 1.70 0.54
C LEU A 25 2.11 0.40 0.79
N TYR A 26 2.83 -0.67 1.12
CA TYR A 26 2.24 -1.98 1.33
C TYR A 26 1.32 -1.96 2.56
N ASP A 27 1.82 -1.48 3.70
CA ASP A 27 1.04 -1.39 4.93
C ASP A 27 -0.14 -0.43 4.80
N PHE A 28 0.00 0.64 4.02
CA PHE A 28 -1.12 1.53 3.70
C PHE A 28 -2.21 0.80 2.91
N HIS A 29 -1.83 0.04 1.88
CA HIS A 29 -2.76 -0.73 1.07
C HIS A 29 -3.48 -1.82 1.89
N GLU A 30 -2.76 -2.50 2.77
CA GLU A 30 -3.28 -3.56 3.64
C GLU A 30 -4.00 -3.03 4.90
N ASN A 31 -4.12 -1.71 5.06
CA ASN A 31 -4.68 -1.06 6.26
C ASN A 31 -3.98 -1.47 7.57
N GLN A 32 -2.65 -1.66 7.52
CA GLN A 32 -1.82 -2.08 8.66
C GLN A 32 -1.06 -0.93 9.33
N LEU A 33 -1.12 0.29 8.77
CA LEU A 33 -0.56 1.46 9.43
C LEU A 33 -1.31 1.79 10.72
N SER A 34 -0.56 2.19 11.75
CA SER A 34 -1.18 2.82 12.93
C SER A 34 -1.89 4.13 12.54
N TYR A 35 -2.79 4.58 13.41
CA TYR A 35 -3.54 5.83 13.18
C TYR A 35 -2.62 7.03 12.89
N ILE A 36 -1.53 7.16 13.66
CA ILE A 36 -0.57 8.27 13.53
C ILE A 36 0.21 8.17 12.22
N GLU A 37 0.63 6.97 11.81
CA GLU A 37 1.32 6.75 10.54
C GLU A 37 0.41 7.07 9.35
N CYS A 38 -0.83 6.61 9.40
CA CYS A 38 -1.83 6.90 8.38
C CYS A 38 -2.08 8.41 8.24
N LEU A 39 -2.16 9.14 9.35
CA LEU A 39 -2.30 10.60 9.32
C LEU A 39 -1.08 11.29 8.67
N LYS A 40 0.13 10.91 9.06
CA LYS A 40 1.38 11.46 8.47
C LYS A 40 1.50 11.14 6.99
N PHE A 41 1.12 9.92 6.59
CA PHE A 41 1.10 9.48 5.20
C PHE A 41 0.14 10.34 4.38
N LYS A 42 -1.11 10.50 4.82
CA LYS A 42 -2.12 11.34 4.15
C LYS A 42 -1.70 12.80 4.08
N LEU A 43 -1.07 13.34 5.13
CA LEU A 43 -0.52 14.68 5.15
C LEU A 43 0.58 14.86 4.09
N HIS A 44 1.45 13.87 3.89
CA HIS A 44 2.43 13.93 2.81
C HIS A 44 1.79 13.95 1.43
N LEU A 45 0.79 13.09 1.20
CA LEU A 45 0.11 13.03 -0.10
C LEU A 45 -0.67 14.30 -0.44
N SER A 46 -1.13 15.06 0.57
CA SER A 46 -1.82 16.33 0.31
C SER A 46 -0.86 17.43 -0.16
N MET A 47 0.42 17.36 0.21
CA MET A 47 1.43 18.37 -0.10
C MET A 47 2.40 17.97 -1.23
N CYS A 48 2.54 16.68 -1.52
CA CYS A 48 3.45 16.15 -2.54
C CYS A 48 2.67 15.49 -3.69
N LYS A 49 2.54 16.21 -4.82
CA LYS A 49 1.80 15.74 -6.01
C LYS A 49 2.44 14.48 -6.62
N GLU A 50 3.76 14.38 -6.57
CA GLU A 50 4.53 13.25 -7.09
C GLU A 50 4.23 11.98 -6.30
N CYS A 51 4.25 12.05 -4.97
CA CYS A 51 3.88 10.92 -4.11
C CYS A 51 2.41 10.55 -4.27
N LYS A 52 1.51 11.53 -4.38
CA LYS A 52 0.09 11.26 -4.66
C LYS A 52 -0.10 10.50 -5.99
N ASN A 53 0.60 10.92 -7.04
CA ASN A 53 0.58 10.23 -8.32
C ASN A 53 1.21 8.84 -8.26
N TYR A 54 2.27 8.68 -7.46
CA TYR A 54 2.95 7.41 -7.26
C TYR A 54 2.03 6.39 -6.58
N VAL A 55 1.40 6.75 -5.46
CA VAL A 55 0.42 5.90 -4.76
C VAL A 55 -0.73 5.51 -5.69
N ARG A 56 -1.30 6.46 -6.45
CA ARG A 56 -2.36 6.16 -7.41
C ARG A 56 -1.94 5.15 -8.47
N LYS A 57 -0.70 5.24 -8.98
CA LYS A 57 -0.18 4.26 -9.95
C LYS A 57 -0.03 2.89 -9.32
N TYR A 58 0.51 2.82 -8.09
CA TYR A 58 0.65 1.59 -7.33
C TYR A 58 -0.71 0.88 -7.13
N GLU A 59 -1.72 1.61 -6.63
CA GLU A 59 -3.09 1.08 -6.47
C GLU A 59 -3.67 0.59 -7.80
N ASN A 60 -3.43 1.33 -8.89
CA ASN A 60 -3.92 0.95 -10.21
C ASN A 60 -3.24 -0.31 -10.74
N THR A 61 -1.94 -0.51 -10.48
CA THR A 61 -1.23 -1.74 -10.82
C THR A 61 -1.85 -2.95 -10.11
N ILE A 62 -2.11 -2.83 -8.81
CA ILE A 62 -2.78 -3.89 -8.03
C ILE A 62 -4.16 -4.18 -8.62
N ARG A 63 -4.97 -3.15 -8.83
CA ARG A 63 -6.32 -3.28 -9.40
C ARG A 63 -6.31 -3.99 -10.76
N ILE A 64 -5.39 -3.62 -11.66
CA ILE A 64 -5.24 -4.26 -12.97
C ILE A 64 -4.85 -5.72 -12.79
N SER A 65 -3.84 -6.01 -11.96
CA SER A 65 -3.41 -7.39 -11.71
C SER A 65 -4.53 -8.28 -11.17
N GLN A 66 -5.34 -7.77 -10.25
CA GLN A 66 -6.49 -8.48 -9.68
C GLN A 66 -7.62 -8.68 -10.70
N ALA A 67 -7.88 -7.69 -11.55
CA ALA A 67 -8.91 -7.80 -12.59
C ALA A 67 -8.62 -8.92 -13.59
N GLU A 68 -7.35 -9.15 -13.93
CA GLU A 68 -6.95 -10.29 -14.79
C GLU A 68 -7.26 -11.64 -14.13
N PHE A 69 -7.07 -11.76 -12.80
CA PHE A 69 -7.44 -12.98 -12.08
C PHE A 69 -8.94 -13.24 -12.02
N THR A 70 -9.77 -12.19 -12.07
CA THR A 70 -11.24 -12.34 -12.11
C THR A 70 -11.72 -12.96 -13.44
N ASN A 71 -10.99 -12.73 -14.54
CA ASN A 71 -11.31 -13.28 -15.85
C ASN A 71 -10.68 -14.67 -16.09
N ALA A 72 -9.81 -15.13 -15.19
CA ALA A 72 -9.22 -16.45 -15.28
C ALA A 72 -10.27 -17.53 -14.99
N GLU A 73 -10.20 -18.67 -15.70
CA GLU A 73 -11.02 -19.82 -15.35
C GLU A 73 -10.71 -20.22 -13.89
N PRO A 74 -11.72 -20.40 -13.04
CA PRO A 74 -11.52 -20.89 -11.68
C PRO A 74 -10.73 -22.19 -11.71
N ALA A 75 -9.80 -22.36 -10.76
CA ALA A 75 -9.08 -23.61 -10.62
C ALA A 75 -10.08 -24.77 -10.46
N LYS A 76 -10.13 -25.69 -11.43
CA LYS A 76 -11.10 -26.79 -11.48
C LYS A 76 -11.10 -27.66 -10.22
N LYS A 77 -9.96 -27.73 -9.51
CA LYS A 77 -9.82 -28.38 -8.21
C LYS A 77 -8.82 -27.61 -7.35
N VAL A 78 -9.30 -27.01 -6.26
CA VAL A 78 -8.44 -26.52 -5.18
C VAL A 78 -8.26 -27.67 -4.18
N PRO A 79 -7.01 -28.07 -3.84
CA PRO A 79 -6.79 -29.16 -2.88
C PRO A 79 -7.39 -28.85 -1.51
N GLU A 80 -8.20 -29.76 -0.96
CA GLU A 80 -8.82 -29.57 0.35
C GLU A 80 -7.80 -29.40 1.49
N GLU A 81 -6.66 -30.10 1.38
CA GLU A 81 -5.59 -30.01 2.36
C GLU A 81 -5.02 -28.59 2.45
N LEU A 82 -4.93 -27.89 1.31
CA LEU A 82 -4.50 -26.50 1.24
C LEU A 82 -5.51 -25.57 1.94
N ILE A 83 -6.81 -25.77 1.70
CA ILE A 83 -7.87 -25.00 2.35
C ILE A 83 -7.81 -25.20 3.87
N LYS A 84 -7.70 -26.45 4.33
CA LYS A 84 -7.59 -26.79 5.76
C LYS A 84 -6.35 -26.17 6.41
N ALA A 85 -5.20 -26.20 5.72
CA ALA A 85 -3.96 -25.59 6.19
C ALA A 85 -4.10 -24.07 6.35
N ILE A 86 -4.69 -23.38 5.37
CA ILE A 86 -4.92 -21.92 5.42
C ILE A 86 -5.87 -21.56 6.57
N LEU A 87 -6.99 -22.28 6.72
CA LEU A 87 -7.95 -22.02 7.78
C LEU A 87 -7.35 -22.22 9.18
N LYS A 88 -6.51 -23.24 9.37
CA LYS A 88 -5.80 -23.50 10.63
C LYS A 88 -4.78 -22.40 10.98
N SER A 89 -4.15 -21.79 9.99
CA SER A 89 -3.22 -20.67 10.20
C SER A 89 -3.94 -19.36 10.51
N ARG A 90 -5.16 -19.17 10.01
CA ARG A 90 -5.96 -17.95 10.22
C ARG A 90 -6.45 -17.76 11.66
N THR A 91 -6.65 -18.84 12.42
CA THR A 91 -7.17 -18.78 13.80
C THR A 91 -6.12 -18.43 14.85
N LYS A 92 -4.90 -18.07 14.44
CA LYS A 92 -3.76 -17.79 15.33
C LYS A 92 -3.45 -16.30 15.52
N LYS A 93 -4.44 -15.42 15.38
CA LYS A 93 -4.29 -13.98 15.66
C LYS A 93 -5.14 -13.58 16.85
#